data_AF-A0A9X0C6Y3-F1
#
_entry.id   AF-A0A9X0C6Y3-F1
#
_cell.length_a   1.000
_cell.length_b   1.000
_cell.length_c   1.000
_cell.angle_alpha   90.00
_cell.angle_beta   90.00
_cell.angle_gamma   90.00
#
_symmetry.space_group_name_H-M   'P 1'
#
loop_
_entity.id
_entity.type
_entity.pdbx_description
1 polymer ?
#
loop_
_entity_poly.entity_id
_entity_poly.type
_entity_poly.pdbx_seq_one_letter_code
_entity_poly.pdbx_strand_id
1 'polypeptide(L)'
;MGSTGHTWATDPIAIVGLSCKFAGDASNPRKLWKMLIEGKSAWSEIPSSRFNPTGAYHLNNEKLSTASDPFDARGHFMNEDVGLFDAAFFNFSAETAETLDPQFRLQLESVYEALENAGLPLSQVVGSNTSVFAGTFVHDYRDGLYDHRHGLFDAKLITPVHPVASFPIAEVAKTFRMLQAGKHIGKVVLSIGPQEMVPVLHGTRLQGGLGRAIVNWMIALGARNVILLSRSAGDAKKAKLVEDLKETGCRVKSVSCDVSEEAELANALGQCADDGFPRYGNEIASWINSLSSSQDTVFGQMTLADYEAAVRPKVHGTWNLHKTSESPNSLDFFVILSSVEGVAGNTGQSNYSAAGSFQDALARKRVASGLPGVSIDLGAVKAIGVAAETAGILNRLHKIGHLPLTEAQVLSVLGSAILSPYTAQVVIGLNSGPGPHWDIEGESQLGRDLRFAALQIRETGQGSAGPDAHASKDGSESLSNKLSNTGSAKEAAELVSAAIAEKLSEIFMIPVSDIELPNRPAHYGIDSLVAVELRNMLVQQVAAEVSIFGIMQSSSLAALAADVASKSAFIDPSKFDS
;
A
#
# COMPACT_ATOMS: atom_id res chain seq x y z
N MET A 1 2.20 21.51 29.50
CA MET A 1 3.22 20.44 29.43
C MET A 1 2.46 19.14 29.19
N GLY A 2 2.62 18.37 28.12
CA GLY A 2 3.51 18.45 26.97
C GLY A 2 2.76 18.06 25.69
N SER A 3 3.24 18.60 24.57
CA SER A 3 2.77 18.39 23.21
C SER A 3 3.17 17.00 22.70
N THR A 4 2.28 16.33 21.97
CA THR A 4 2.64 15.17 21.13
C THR A 4 2.39 15.52 19.66
N GLY A 5 3.27 16.38 19.13
CA GLY A 5 3.46 16.49 17.69
C GLY A 5 4.10 15.19 17.21
N HIS A 6 3.47 14.51 16.27
CA HIS A 6 3.98 13.25 15.72
C HIS A 6 4.96 13.54 14.58
N THR A 7 6.13 14.09 14.84
CA THR A 7 7.27 13.85 13.92
C THR A 7 7.21 12.39 13.49
N TRP A 8 7.14 12.05 12.19
CA TRP A 8 7.69 10.77 11.71
C TRP A 8 9.20 10.87 11.86
N ALA A 9 9.60 11.14 13.09
CA ALA A 9 10.94 10.99 13.52
C ALA A 9 11.27 9.58 13.06
N THR A 10 12.44 9.49 12.44
CA THR A 10 13.40 8.48 12.81
C THR A 10 13.59 8.50 14.34
N ASP A 11 12.51 8.35 15.11
CA ASP A 11 12.56 8.09 16.52
C ASP A 11 13.31 6.78 16.56
N PRO A 12 14.50 6.77 17.18
CA PRO A 12 15.29 5.56 17.23
C PRO A 12 14.41 4.47 17.83
N ILE A 13 14.03 3.51 17.00
CA ILE A 13 13.26 2.34 17.44
C ILE A 13 14.23 1.53 18.29
N ALA A 14 14.00 1.52 19.59
CA ALA A 14 14.72 0.66 20.50
C ALA A 14 13.98 -0.67 20.60
N ILE A 15 14.66 -1.76 20.22
CA ILE A 15 14.21 -3.11 20.60
C ILE A 15 14.64 -3.30 22.06
N VAL A 16 13.71 -3.04 22.98
CA VAL A 16 13.98 -3.09 24.42
C VAL A 16 13.80 -4.48 25.03
N GLY A 17 13.08 -5.38 24.35
CA GLY A 17 12.90 -6.76 24.77
C GLY A 17 12.62 -7.68 23.60
N LEU A 18 13.00 -8.96 23.75
CA LEU A 18 12.80 -9.98 22.74
C LEU A 18 12.58 -11.37 23.36
N SER A 19 11.72 -12.16 22.72
CA SER A 19 11.58 -13.60 22.95
C SER A 19 11.44 -14.31 21.61
N CYS A 20 11.85 -15.57 21.55
CA CYS A 20 11.65 -16.43 20.40
C CYS A 20 11.68 -17.90 20.81
N LYS A 21 10.89 -18.73 20.10
CA LYS A 21 10.86 -20.18 20.26
C LYS A 21 11.00 -20.83 18.88
N PHE A 22 12.14 -21.47 18.63
CA PHE A 22 12.48 -22.11 17.37
C PHE A 22 12.78 -23.61 17.57
N ALA A 23 12.92 -24.34 16.46
CA ALA A 23 13.23 -25.77 16.47
C ALA A 23 14.55 -26.10 17.21
N GLY A 24 14.64 -27.34 17.71
CA GLY A 24 15.76 -27.80 18.53
C GLY A 24 15.80 -27.11 19.87
N ASP A 25 17.00 -26.70 20.29
CA ASP A 25 17.23 -26.07 21.60
C ASP A 25 17.03 -24.55 21.59
N ALA A 26 16.65 -23.93 20.48
CA ALA A 26 16.56 -22.48 20.33
C ALA A 26 15.29 -21.88 20.94
N SER A 27 15.05 -22.12 22.24
CA SER A 27 13.85 -21.66 22.96
C SER A 27 13.93 -20.27 23.58
N ASN A 28 15.01 -19.55 23.33
CA ASN A 28 15.13 -18.13 23.67
C ASN A 28 16.24 -17.48 22.84
N PRO A 29 16.35 -16.14 22.82
CA PRO A 29 17.32 -15.45 21.97
C PRO A 29 18.77 -15.81 22.20
N ARG A 30 19.16 -16.11 23.45
CA ARG A 30 20.53 -16.52 23.78
C ARG A 30 20.85 -17.91 23.20
N LYS A 31 19.91 -18.85 23.31
CA LYS A 31 20.08 -20.19 22.75
C LYS A 31 20.06 -20.17 21.21
N LEU A 32 19.20 -19.35 20.61
CA LEU A 32 19.21 -19.10 19.16
C LEU A 32 20.57 -18.53 18.72
N TRP A 33 21.07 -17.50 19.39
CA TRP A 33 22.37 -16.91 19.07
C TRP A 33 23.51 -17.92 19.12
N LYS A 34 23.51 -18.78 20.15
CA LYS A 34 24.47 -19.88 20.27
C LYS A 34 24.36 -20.86 19.10
N MET A 35 23.14 -21.29 18.75
CA MET A 35 22.90 -22.19 17.63
C MET A 35 23.41 -21.61 16.30
N LEU A 36 23.19 -20.31 16.06
CA LEU A 36 23.66 -19.59 14.88
C LEU A 36 25.19 -19.51 14.81
N ILE A 37 25.85 -19.17 15.92
CA ILE A 37 27.33 -19.14 16.00
C ILE A 37 27.91 -20.52 15.71
N GLU A 38 27.27 -21.58 16.23
CA GLU A 38 27.73 -22.95 16.07
C GLU A 38 27.37 -23.57 14.70
N GLY A 39 26.61 -22.85 13.86
CA GLY A 39 26.15 -23.36 12.56
C GLY A 39 25.30 -24.64 12.66
N LYS A 40 24.60 -24.82 13.79
CA LYS A 40 23.86 -26.05 14.07
C LYS A 40 22.52 -26.08 13.33
N SER A 41 22.20 -27.23 12.75
CA SER A 41 20.87 -27.52 12.21
C SER A 41 19.97 -28.10 13.31
N ALA A 42 18.72 -27.62 13.38
CA ALA A 42 17.68 -28.17 14.25
C ALA A 42 16.86 -29.27 13.54
N TRP A 43 17.44 -29.91 12.52
CA TRP A 43 16.79 -30.99 11.80
C TRP A 43 16.79 -32.25 12.65
N SER A 44 15.62 -32.87 12.80
CA SER A 44 15.40 -34.02 13.67
C SER A 44 14.33 -34.95 13.10
N GLU A 45 14.25 -36.16 13.63
CA GLU A 45 13.12 -37.06 13.39
C GLU A 45 11.85 -36.49 14.01
N ILE A 46 10.69 -36.83 13.44
CA ILE A 46 9.39 -36.45 14.02
C ILE A 46 9.29 -37.01 15.45
N PRO A 47 9.10 -36.16 16.48
CA PRO A 47 8.92 -36.65 17.84
C PRO A 47 7.67 -37.53 17.94
N SER A 48 7.78 -38.66 18.63
CA SER A 48 6.66 -39.61 18.82
C SER A 48 5.45 -38.99 19.52
N SER A 49 5.64 -37.91 20.27
CA SER A 49 4.58 -37.11 20.90
C SER A 49 3.80 -36.23 19.91
N ARG A 50 4.34 -35.93 18.73
CA ARG A 50 3.73 -35.01 17.76
C ARG A 50 2.83 -35.73 16.76
N PHE A 51 3.31 -36.84 16.22
CA PHE A 51 2.61 -37.60 15.18
C PHE A 51 3.13 -39.04 15.17
N ASN A 52 2.26 -39.99 14.80
CA ASN A 52 2.68 -41.38 14.59
C ASN A 52 3.00 -41.61 13.10
N PRO A 53 4.28 -41.51 12.68
CA PRO A 53 4.65 -41.67 11.26
C PRO A 53 4.33 -43.06 10.73
N THR A 54 4.39 -44.10 11.57
CA THR A 54 4.07 -45.48 11.14
C THR A 54 2.57 -45.67 10.86
N GLY A 55 1.70 -44.91 11.54
CA GLY A 55 0.25 -44.98 11.35
C GLY A 55 -0.24 -44.31 10.07
N ALA A 56 0.57 -43.42 9.49
CA ALA A 56 0.26 -42.71 8.26
C ALA A 56 1.03 -43.24 7.05
N TYR A 57 1.80 -44.32 7.21
CA TYR A 57 2.55 -44.93 6.12
C TYR A 57 1.62 -45.66 5.13
N HIS A 58 1.75 -45.36 3.84
CA HIS A 58 1.06 -46.10 2.78
C HIS A 58 1.92 -46.19 1.52
N LEU A 59 2.00 -47.38 0.91
CA LEU A 59 2.84 -47.62 -0.27
C LEU A 59 2.43 -46.79 -1.51
N ASN A 60 1.14 -46.44 -1.61
CA ASN A 60 0.60 -45.60 -2.66
C ASN A 60 0.55 -44.13 -2.19
N ASN A 61 1.31 -43.26 -2.85
CA ASN A 61 1.42 -41.81 -2.58
C ASN A 61 0.21 -40.99 -3.06
N GLU A 62 -0.71 -41.59 -3.84
CA GLU A 62 -1.95 -40.93 -4.28
C GLU A 62 -3.04 -40.93 -3.20
N LYS A 63 -2.86 -41.67 -2.10
CA LYS A 63 -3.80 -41.65 -0.98
C LYS A 63 -3.61 -40.38 -0.15
N LEU A 64 -4.63 -39.54 -0.13
CA LEU A 64 -4.73 -38.37 0.73
C LEU A 64 -4.43 -38.74 2.20
N SER A 65 -3.68 -37.87 2.88
CA SER A 65 -3.29 -38.01 4.30
C SER A 65 -2.40 -39.22 4.62
N THR A 66 -1.59 -39.69 3.66
CA THR A 66 -0.59 -40.76 3.88
C THR A 66 0.80 -40.34 3.39
N ALA A 67 1.84 -40.92 4.00
CA ALA A 67 3.24 -40.71 3.64
C ALA A 67 3.81 -41.99 3.00
N SER A 68 4.53 -41.86 1.88
CA SER A 68 5.05 -42.99 1.10
C SER A 68 6.42 -43.50 1.52
N ASP A 69 7.11 -42.80 2.42
CA ASP A 69 8.41 -43.19 2.95
C ASP A 69 8.43 -43.03 4.49
N PRO A 70 8.65 -44.10 5.27
CA PRO A 70 8.76 -43.99 6.73
C PRO A 70 10.01 -43.22 7.18
N PHE A 71 11.02 -43.04 6.31
CA PHE A 71 12.27 -42.33 6.57
C PHE A 71 12.27 -40.86 6.13
N ASP A 72 11.23 -40.41 5.44
CA ASP A 72 11.04 -39.01 5.04
C ASP A 72 10.26 -38.20 6.10
N ALA A 73 9.92 -38.86 7.21
CA ALA A 73 9.34 -38.28 8.42
C ALA A 73 10.41 -37.53 9.27
N ARG A 74 11.06 -36.53 8.70
CA ARG A 74 12.03 -35.66 9.38
C ARG A 74 11.71 -34.20 9.14
N GLY A 75 12.11 -33.33 10.05
CA GLY A 75 11.77 -31.91 9.98
C GLY A 75 12.40 -31.09 11.10
N HIS A 76 11.87 -29.89 11.27
CA HIS A 76 12.32 -28.96 12.30
C HIS A 76 11.28 -28.88 13.40
N PHE A 77 11.56 -29.54 14.52
CA PHE A 77 10.64 -29.63 15.66
C PHE A 77 11.22 -28.91 16.87
N MET A 78 10.34 -28.25 17.63
CA MET A 78 10.70 -27.75 18.96
C MET A 78 10.91 -28.94 19.90
N ASN A 79 11.93 -28.86 20.74
CA ASN A 79 12.16 -29.86 21.79
C ASN A 79 11.12 -29.76 22.91
N GLU A 80 10.54 -28.58 23.10
CA GLU A 80 9.49 -28.32 24.07
C GLU A 80 8.15 -28.87 23.58
N ASP A 81 7.35 -29.41 24.50
CA ASP A 81 6.01 -29.88 24.20
C ASP A 81 5.05 -28.71 23.99
N VAL A 82 4.64 -28.52 22.73
CA VAL A 82 3.74 -27.44 22.31
C VAL A 82 2.32 -27.57 22.88
N GLY A 83 1.98 -28.72 23.47
CA GLY A 83 0.71 -28.92 24.17
C GLY A 83 0.65 -28.25 25.54
N LEU A 84 1.80 -27.98 26.17
CA LEU A 84 1.89 -27.38 27.50
C LEU A 84 1.56 -25.88 27.45
N PHE A 85 0.81 -25.40 28.44
CA PHE A 85 0.46 -23.99 28.60
C PHE A 85 -0.02 -23.72 30.02
N ASP A 86 0.50 -22.65 30.65
CA ASP A 86 0.03 -22.22 31.98
C ASP A 86 -1.27 -21.42 31.88
N ALA A 87 -2.39 -22.13 31.73
CA ALA A 87 -3.70 -21.54 31.57
C ALA A 87 -4.07 -20.59 32.73
N ALA A 88 -3.75 -20.97 33.96
CA ALA A 88 -4.10 -20.19 35.15
C ALA A 88 -3.35 -18.86 35.19
N PHE A 89 -2.06 -18.86 34.83
CA PHE A 89 -1.26 -17.64 34.74
C PHE A 89 -1.85 -16.63 33.75
N PHE A 90 -2.35 -17.10 32.59
CA PHE A 90 -2.99 -16.27 31.58
C PHE A 90 -4.51 -16.08 31.78
N ASN A 91 -5.04 -16.46 32.93
CA ASN A 91 -6.47 -16.34 33.28
C ASN A 91 -7.42 -17.05 32.29
N PHE A 92 -7.00 -18.20 31.77
CA PHE A 92 -7.82 -19.13 31.01
C PHE A 92 -8.28 -20.29 31.89
N SER A 93 -9.50 -20.80 31.64
CA SER A 93 -9.93 -22.08 32.18
C SER A 93 -9.20 -23.23 31.47
N ALA A 94 -9.13 -24.40 32.10
CA ALA A 94 -8.51 -25.59 31.49
C ALA A 94 -9.21 -25.97 30.18
N GLU A 95 -10.54 -25.93 30.16
CA GLU A 95 -11.36 -26.25 28.99
C GLU A 95 -11.12 -25.25 27.84
N THR A 96 -10.93 -23.97 28.18
CA THR A 96 -10.61 -22.95 27.17
C THR A 96 -9.22 -23.20 26.61
N ALA A 97 -8.25 -23.44 27.49
CA ALA A 97 -6.87 -23.71 27.12
C ALA A 97 -6.74 -24.92 26.19
N GLU A 98 -7.47 -26.02 26.43
CA GLU A 98 -7.49 -27.21 25.56
C GLU A 98 -7.87 -26.88 24.10
N THR A 99 -8.77 -25.91 23.90
CA THR A 99 -9.27 -25.52 22.58
C THR A 99 -8.46 -24.42 21.90
N LEU A 100 -7.57 -23.74 22.62
CA LEU A 100 -6.70 -22.70 22.06
C LEU A 100 -5.66 -23.34 21.14
N ASP A 101 -5.41 -22.76 19.98
CA ASP A 101 -4.33 -23.25 19.10
C ASP A 101 -2.97 -23.05 19.79
N PRO A 102 -2.09 -24.07 19.84
CA PRO A 102 -0.74 -23.98 20.40
C PRO A 102 0.07 -22.76 19.95
N GLN A 103 -0.13 -22.28 18.72
CA GLN A 103 0.54 -21.07 18.22
C GLN A 103 0.17 -19.83 19.04
N PHE A 104 -1.10 -19.70 19.44
CA PHE A 104 -1.56 -18.59 20.29
C PHE A 104 -1.04 -18.74 21.72
N ARG A 105 -0.99 -19.97 22.25
CA ARG A 105 -0.45 -20.25 23.59
C ARG A 105 1.02 -19.83 23.67
N LEU A 106 1.84 -20.28 22.71
CA LEU A 106 3.25 -19.91 22.60
C LEU A 106 3.46 -18.41 22.35
N GLN A 107 2.56 -17.76 21.61
CA GLN A 107 2.61 -16.31 21.41
C GLN A 107 2.37 -15.56 22.73
N LEU A 108 1.40 -15.98 23.55
CA LEU A 108 1.14 -15.36 24.85
C LEU A 108 2.35 -15.47 25.79
N GLU A 109 2.95 -16.66 25.86
CA GLU A 109 4.20 -16.87 26.61
C GLU A 109 5.35 -16.01 26.08
N SER A 110 5.53 -15.97 24.77
CA SER A 110 6.62 -15.19 24.14
C SER A 110 6.45 -13.69 24.37
N VAL A 111 5.21 -13.18 24.36
CA VAL A 111 4.93 -11.78 24.70
C VAL A 111 5.29 -11.49 26.15
N TYR A 112 4.88 -12.37 27.08
CA TYR A 112 5.24 -12.23 28.49
C TYR A 112 6.77 -12.24 28.70
N GLU A 113 7.46 -13.21 28.12
CA GLU A 113 8.92 -13.32 28.19
C GLU A 113 9.64 -12.11 27.57
N ALA A 114 9.13 -11.55 26.48
CA ALA A 114 9.69 -10.35 25.85
C ALA A 114 9.55 -9.11 26.75
N LEU A 115 8.43 -8.99 27.46
CA LEU A 115 8.20 -7.92 28.44
C LEU A 115 9.13 -8.05 29.66
N GLU A 116 9.27 -9.27 30.19
CA GLU A 116 10.24 -9.56 31.27
C GLU A 116 11.69 -9.29 30.81
N ASN A 117 12.03 -9.65 29.57
CA ASN A 117 13.33 -9.35 28.99
C ASN A 117 13.60 -7.84 28.89
N ALA A 118 12.55 -7.04 28.64
CA ALA A 118 12.62 -5.58 28.66
C ALA A 118 12.67 -4.97 30.07
N GLY A 119 12.52 -5.79 31.13
CA GLY A 119 12.37 -5.31 32.50
C GLY A 119 11.04 -4.57 32.74
N LEU A 120 10.02 -4.85 31.92
CA LEU A 120 8.70 -4.21 31.98
C LEU A 120 7.67 -5.21 32.50
N PRO A 121 7.23 -5.11 33.77
CA PRO A 121 6.18 -5.99 34.28
C PRO A 121 4.83 -5.69 33.59
N LEU A 122 4.02 -6.74 33.36
CA LEU A 122 2.69 -6.64 32.73
C LEU A 122 1.83 -5.49 33.26
N SER A 123 1.84 -5.28 34.58
CA SER A 123 1.06 -4.22 35.24
C SER A 123 1.43 -2.79 34.82
N GLN A 124 2.63 -2.57 34.29
CA GLN A 124 3.05 -1.26 33.77
C GLN A 124 2.64 -1.04 32.31
N VAL A 125 2.35 -2.13 31.58
CA VAL A 125 1.89 -2.09 30.19
C VAL A 125 0.36 -1.99 30.11
N VAL A 126 -0.36 -2.52 31.10
CA VAL A 126 -1.81 -2.42 31.14
C VAL A 126 -2.25 -0.95 31.25
N GLY A 127 -2.93 -0.45 30.22
CA GLY A 127 -3.45 0.92 30.16
C GLY A 127 -2.44 1.97 29.66
N SER A 128 -1.22 1.57 29.27
CA SER A 128 -0.27 2.47 28.60
C SER A 128 -0.65 2.70 27.13
N ASN A 129 -0.01 3.68 26.50
CA ASN A 129 -0.14 3.94 25.07
C ASN A 129 0.65 2.91 24.25
N THR A 130 0.23 1.65 24.31
CA THR A 130 0.89 0.50 23.68
C THR A 130 -0.02 -0.12 22.63
N SER A 131 0.49 -0.28 21.42
CA SER A 131 -0.17 -1.03 20.34
C SER A 131 0.46 -2.43 20.20
N VAL A 132 -0.37 -3.40 19.81
CA VAL A 132 0.06 -4.78 19.56
C VAL A 132 -0.24 -5.13 18.11
N PHE A 133 0.78 -5.64 17.42
CA PHE A 133 0.66 -6.20 16.07
C PHE A 133 0.96 -7.69 16.15
N ALA A 134 0.03 -8.51 15.69
CA ALA A 134 0.17 -9.97 15.71
C ALA A 134 -0.18 -10.54 14.33
N GLY A 135 0.56 -11.55 13.91
CA GLY A 135 0.31 -12.30 12.68
C GLY A 135 0.44 -13.80 12.95
N THR A 136 -0.34 -14.59 12.23
CA THR A 136 -0.30 -16.06 12.27
C THR A 136 -0.26 -16.57 10.84
N PHE A 137 0.47 -17.64 10.60
CA PHE A 137 0.50 -18.35 9.32
C PHE A 137 -0.06 -19.75 9.55
N VAL A 138 -0.80 -20.30 8.58
CA VAL A 138 -1.54 -21.59 8.62
C VAL A 138 -2.63 -21.73 9.70
N HIS A 139 -3.66 -22.55 9.44
CA HIS A 139 -4.84 -22.72 10.30
C HIS A 139 -5.17 -24.18 10.60
N ASP A 140 -4.19 -25.06 10.42
CA ASP A 140 -4.38 -26.51 10.36
C ASP A 140 -4.91 -27.09 11.68
N TYR A 141 -4.54 -26.50 12.83
CA TYR A 141 -5.07 -26.91 14.13
C TYR A 141 -6.57 -26.65 14.25
N ARG A 142 -7.01 -25.48 13.76
CA ARG A 142 -8.43 -25.12 13.69
C ARG A 142 -9.18 -26.06 12.75
N ASP A 143 -8.59 -26.35 11.60
CA ASP A 143 -9.19 -27.18 10.57
C ASP A 143 -9.27 -28.66 11.03
N GLY A 144 -8.26 -29.17 11.74
CA GLY A 144 -8.29 -30.47 12.41
C GLY A 144 -9.32 -30.57 13.55
N LEU A 145 -9.56 -29.49 14.30
CA LEU A 145 -10.65 -29.43 15.28
C LEU A 145 -12.04 -29.42 14.61
N TYR A 146 -12.17 -28.98 13.36
CA TYR A 146 -13.45 -29.02 12.64
C TYR A 146 -13.78 -30.41 12.13
N ASP A 147 -12.78 -31.16 11.65
CA ASP A 147 -12.96 -32.53 11.17
C ASP A 147 -13.44 -33.48 12.29
N HIS A 148 -12.91 -33.30 13.52
CA HIS A 148 -13.40 -34.02 14.71
C HIS A 148 -14.76 -33.53 15.25
N ARG A 149 -15.18 -32.29 14.97
CA ARG A 149 -16.42 -31.71 15.48
C ARG A 149 -17.66 -32.20 14.74
N HIS A 150 -17.55 -32.62 13.48
CA HIS A 150 -18.65 -33.27 12.76
C HIS A 150 -19.16 -34.51 13.52
N GLY A 151 -18.24 -35.36 14.01
CA GLY A 151 -18.60 -36.51 14.84
C GLY A 151 -19.25 -36.17 16.19
N LEU A 152 -18.95 -35.01 16.78
CA LEU A 152 -19.51 -34.58 18.08
C LEU A 152 -20.92 -34.00 17.98
N PHE A 153 -21.23 -33.28 16.89
CA PHE A 153 -22.60 -32.87 16.57
C PHE A 153 -23.47 -34.09 16.20
N ASP A 154 -22.93 -35.02 15.42
CA ASP A 154 -23.61 -36.27 15.04
C ASP A 154 -23.85 -37.18 16.26
N ALA A 155 -22.90 -37.23 17.19
CA ALA A 155 -23.03 -37.93 18.47
C ALA A 155 -23.88 -37.19 19.53
N LYS A 156 -24.37 -35.98 19.23
CA LYS A 156 -25.17 -35.11 20.13
C LYS A 156 -24.48 -34.75 21.47
N LEU A 157 -23.15 -34.82 21.53
CA LEU A 157 -22.38 -34.46 22.72
C LEU A 157 -22.24 -32.94 22.87
N ILE A 158 -22.35 -32.21 21.77
CA ILE A 158 -22.43 -30.75 21.74
C ILE A 158 -23.67 -30.33 20.96
N THR A 159 -24.34 -29.27 21.45
CA THR A 159 -25.49 -28.67 20.78
C THR A 159 -25.17 -27.25 20.36
N PRO A 160 -25.76 -26.72 19.27
CA PRO A 160 -25.64 -25.31 18.92
C PRO A 160 -26.02 -24.42 20.11
N VAL A 161 -25.30 -23.32 20.29
CA VAL A 161 -25.57 -22.34 21.35
C VAL A 161 -27.00 -21.81 21.19
N HIS A 162 -27.81 -21.91 22.24
CA HIS A 162 -29.22 -21.50 22.24
C HIS A 162 -29.52 -20.65 23.49
N PRO A 163 -30.31 -19.56 23.40
CA PRO A 163 -31.01 -19.06 22.22
C PRO A 163 -30.10 -18.41 21.17
N VAL A 164 -30.49 -18.53 19.89
CA VAL A 164 -29.91 -17.71 18.82
C VAL A 164 -30.86 -16.56 18.54
N ALA A 165 -30.44 -15.34 18.84
CA ALA A 165 -31.19 -14.13 18.54
C ALA A 165 -30.68 -13.54 17.22
N SER A 166 -31.48 -13.69 16.16
CA SER A 166 -31.14 -13.15 14.83
C SER A 166 -31.71 -11.75 14.65
N PHE A 167 -30.89 -10.82 14.16
CA PHE A 167 -31.28 -9.46 13.84
C PHE A 167 -30.89 -9.11 12.41
N PRO A 168 -31.70 -8.34 11.66
CA PRO A 168 -31.31 -7.80 10.36
C PRO A 168 -30.00 -7.02 10.44
N ILE A 169 -29.12 -7.14 9.43
CA ILE A 169 -27.88 -6.36 9.38
C ILE A 169 -28.15 -4.84 9.32
N ALA A 170 -29.33 -4.42 8.84
CA ALA A 170 -29.81 -3.05 8.90
C ALA A 170 -29.93 -2.49 10.34
N GLU A 171 -30.10 -3.36 11.35
CA GLU A 171 -30.19 -2.99 12.76
C GLU A 171 -28.85 -3.11 13.52
N VAL A 172 -27.72 -3.25 12.82
CA VAL A 172 -26.39 -3.50 13.41
C VAL A 172 -26.09 -2.60 14.62
N ALA A 173 -26.34 -1.29 14.54
CA ALA A 173 -26.07 -0.37 15.64
C ALA A 173 -26.90 -0.67 16.91
N LYS A 174 -28.16 -1.07 16.75
CA LYS A 174 -29.05 -1.45 17.86
C LYS A 174 -28.63 -2.79 18.46
N THR A 175 -28.25 -3.75 17.61
CA THR A 175 -27.73 -5.07 18.02
C THR A 175 -26.47 -4.93 18.86
N PHE A 176 -25.52 -4.08 18.44
CA PHE A 176 -24.29 -3.82 19.20
C PHE A 176 -24.55 -3.09 20.54
N ARG A 177 -25.51 -2.14 20.60
CA ARG A 177 -25.90 -1.53 21.89
C ARG A 177 -26.51 -2.55 22.86
N MET A 178 -27.29 -3.50 22.35
CA MET A 178 -27.84 -4.59 23.17
C MET A 178 -26.74 -5.51 23.71
N LEU A 179 -25.74 -5.83 22.88
CA LEU A 179 -24.55 -6.59 23.30
C LEU A 179 -23.78 -5.86 24.40
N GLN A 180 -23.51 -4.55 24.23
CA GLN A 180 -22.82 -3.71 25.22
C GLN A 180 -23.58 -3.62 26.55
N ALA A 181 -24.91 -3.62 26.52
CA ALA A 181 -25.73 -3.60 27.72
C ALA A 181 -25.76 -4.95 28.47
N GLY A 182 -25.13 -6.01 27.94
CA GLY A 182 -25.07 -7.33 28.57
C GLY A 182 -26.42 -8.07 28.65
N LYS A 183 -27.45 -7.61 27.92
CA LYS A 183 -28.82 -8.12 28.04
C LYS A 183 -29.14 -9.35 27.19
N HIS A 184 -28.12 -10.01 26.62
CA HIS A 184 -28.30 -11.16 25.73
C HIS A 184 -27.95 -12.48 26.42
N ILE A 185 -28.66 -13.53 26.06
CA ILE A 185 -28.37 -14.92 26.46
C ILE A 185 -28.13 -15.70 25.16
N GLY A 186 -27.16 -16.61 25.16
CA GLY A 186 -26.83 -17.40 23.97
C GLY A 186 -26.06 -16.59 22.92
N LYS A 187 -26.41 -16.74 21.64
CA LYS A 187 -25.66 -16.13 20.53
C LYS A 187 -26.53 -15.11 19.80
N VAL A 188 -25.97 -13.93 19.56
CA VAL A 188 -26.57 -12.91 18.69
C VAL A 188 -25.97 -13.05 17.29
N VAL A 189 -26.83 -13.08 16.27
CA VAL A 189 -26.44 -13.24 14.87
C VAL A 189 -27.03 -12.09 14.05
N LEU A 190 -26.24 -11.55 13.12
CA LEU A 190 -26.74 -10.63 12.11
C LEU A 190 -27.08 -11.42 10.85
N SER A 191 -28.34 -11.38 10.43
CA SER A 191 -28.79 -11.97 9.16
C SER A 191 -28.56 -10.97 8.03
N ILE A 192 -28.23 -11.48 6.84
CA ILE A 192 -28.11 -10.70 5.61
C ILE A 192 -29.16 -11.23 4.63
N GLY A 193 -30.20 -10.44 4.36
CA GLY A 193 -31.26 -10.73 3.41
C GLY A 193 -31.08 -9.97 2.08
N PRO A 194 -31.58 -10.50 0.95
CA PRO A 194 -31.46 -9.86 -0.37
C PRO A 194 -32.20 -8.52 -0.49
N GLN A 195 -33.07 -8.18 0.47
CA GLN A 195 -33.83 -6.93 0.52
C GLN A 195 -33.34 -5.99 1.63
N GLU A 196 -32.31 -6.37 2.38
CA GLU A 196 -31.81 -5.57 3.49
C GLU A 196 -30.88 -4.47 2.98
N MET A 197 -31.24 -3.22 3.29
CA MET A 197 -30.44 -2.04 2.98
C MET A 197 -29.79 -1.54 4.28
N VAL A 198 -28.46 -1.57 4.34
CA VAL A 198 -27.72 -0.92 5.43
C VAL A 198 -27.41 0.51 5.00
N PRO A 199 -27.70 1.53 5.83
CA PRO A 199 -27.21 2.86 5.55
C PRO A 199 -25.69 2.81 5.49
N VAL A 200 -25.14 3.12 4.31
CA VAL A 200 -23.70 3.33 4.17
C VAL A 200 -23.39 4.62 4.93
N LEU A 201 -23.00 4.46 6.19
CA LEU A 201 -22.26 5.48 6.91
C LEU A 201 -20.91 5.57 6.20
N HIS A 202 -20.87 6.39 5.15
CA HIS A 202 -19.62 6.80 4.55
C HIS A 202 -18.85 7.43 5.71
N GLY A 203 -17.83 6.75 6.23
CA GLY A 203 -16.87 7.38 7.12
C GLY A 203 -16.24 8.51 6.32
N THR A 204 -16.84 9.71 6.40
CA THR A 204 -16.46 11.01 5.83
C THR A 204 -15.54 10.97 4.60
N ARG A 205 -15.75 10.04 3.66
CA ARG A 205 -15.17 10.06 2.32
C ARG A 205 -16.22 10.67 1.41
N LEU A 206 -16.44 11.97 1.63
CA LEU A 206 -17.06 12.82 0.62
C LEU A 206 -16.25 12.60 -0.68
N GLN A 207 -16.85 12.60 -1.89
CA GLN A 207 -16.18 12.45 -3.23
C GLN A 207 -15.92 13.76 -4.00
N GLY A 208 -14.70 14.02 -4.51
CA GLY A 208 -14.25 15.35 -4.96
C GLY A 208 -12.80 15.68 -4.56
N GLY A 209 -12.09 16.43 -5.42
CA GLY A 209 -10.62 16.46 -5.55
C GLY A 209 -9.75 16.73 -4.32
N LEU A 210 -8.42 16.70 -4.53
CA LEU A 210 -7.37 16.62 -3.50
C LEU A 210 -7.56 17.56 -2.30
N GLY A 211 -7.91 18.83 -2.52
CA GLY A 211 -8.12 19.78 -1.42
C GLY A 211 -9.14 19.29 -0.39
N ARG A 212 -10.21 18.64 -0.83
CA ARG A 212 -11.22 18.11 0.10
C ARG A 212 -10.79 16.86 0.84
N ALA A 213 -10.03 15.99 0.19
CA ALA A 213 -9.43 14.83 0.85
C ALA A 213 -8.55 15.30 2.02
N ILE A 214 -7.77 16.36 1.79
CA ILE A 214 -6.93 16.92 2.83
C ILE A 214 -7.74 17.55 3.96
N VAL A 215 -8.78 18.35 3.69
CA VAL A 215 -9.64 18.92 4.77
C VAL A 215 -10.22 17.81 5.65
N ASN A 216 -10.80 16.78 5.04
CA ASN A 216 -11.38 15.66 5.79
C ASN A 216 -10.32 14.94 6.63
N TRP A 217 -9.13 14.75 6.08
CA TRP A 217 -8.00 14.15 6.79
C TRP A 217 -7.55 15.01 7.98
N MET A 218 -7.44 16.33 7.82
CA MET A 218 -7.10 17.25 8.92
C MET A 218 -8.17 17.26 10.01
N ILE A 219 -9.46 17.23 9.64
CA ILE A 219 -10.58 17.16 10.61
C ILE A 219 -10.52 15.85 11.41
N ALA A 220 -10.24 14.74 10.74
CA ALA A 220 -10.06 13.44 11.38
C ALA A 220 -8.88 13.44 12.38
N LEU A 221 -7.84 14.24 12.11
CA LEU A 221 -6.70 14.46 13.01
C LEU A 221 -6.95 15.49 14.13
N GLY A 222 -8.11 16.13 14.16
CA GLY A 222 -8.50 17.04 15.24
C GLY A 222 -8.67 18.50 14.83
N ALA A 223 -8.48 18.87 13.55
CA ALA A 223 -8.78 20.22 13.11
C ALA A 223 -10.26 20.55 13.33
N ARG A 224 -10.55 21.73 13.91
CA ARG A 224 -11.92 22.18 14.22
C ARG A 224 -12.27 23.54 13.62
N ASN A 225 -11.29 24.33 13.21
CA ASN A 225 -11.49 25.60 12.54
C ASN A 225 -10.88 25.51 11.14
N VAL A 226 -11.71 25.65 10.09
CA VAL A 226 -11.27 25.50 8.70
C VAL A 226 -11.67 26.73 7.90
N ILE A 227 -10.70 27.37 7.25
CA ILE A 227 -10.91 28.48 6.31
C ILE A 227 -10.62 27.96 4.90
N LEU A 228 -11.59 28.08 4.01
CA LEU A 228 -11.48 27.71 2.60
C LEU A 228 -11.44 28.97 1.75
N LEU A 229 -10.30 29.25 1.11
CA LEU A 229 -10.14 30.36 0.18
C LEU A 229 -10.20 29.84 -1.25
N SER A 230 -11.09 30.41 -2.06
CA SER A 230 -11.05 30.18 -3.51
C SER A 230 -11.83 31.24 -4.27
N ARG A 231 -11.45 31.54 -5.51
CA ARG A 231 -12.19 32.48 -6.39
C ARG A 231 -13.68 32.12 -6.61
N SER A 232 -14.04 30.85 -6.40
CA SER A 232 -15.39 30.31 -6.60
C SER A 232 -16.04 29.81 -5.31
N ALA A 233 -15.60 30.31 -4.15
CA ALA A 233 -16.09 29.90 -2.84
C ALA A 233 -17.61 30.12 -2.64
N GLY A 234 -18.21 31.04 -3.41
CA GLY A 234 -19.65 31.35 -3.40
C GLY A 234 -20.50 30.55 -4.39
N ASP A 235 -19.94 29.56 -5.09
CA ASP A 235 -20.70 28.71 -6.03
C ASP A 235 -21.64 27.75 -5.27
N ALA A 236 -22.93 27.75 -5.63
CA ALA A 236 -23.96 26.91 -5.04
C ALA A 236 -23.62 25.41 -5.06
N LYS A 237 -22.84 24.93 -6.04
CA LYS A 237 -22.39 23.53 -6.11
C LYS A 237 -21.41 23.15 -5.00
N LYS A 238 -20.72 24.13 -4.40
CA LYS A 238 -19.77 23.95 -3.29
C LYS A 238 -20.38 24.20 -1.91
N ALA A 239 -21.62 24.72 -1.85
CA ALA A 239 -22.35 24.89 -0.59
C ALA A 239 -22.52 23.57 0.17
N LYS A 240 -22.80 22.48 -0.57
CA LYS A 240 -22.93 21.13 0.00
C LYS A 240 -21.68 20.68 0.74
N LEU A 241 -20.48 20.99 0.23
CA LEU A 241 -19.23 20.66 0.92
C LEU A 241 -19.13 21.38 2.28
N VAL A 242 -19.48 22.67 2.31
CA VAL A 242 -19.42 23.45 3.54
C VAL A 242 -20.44 22.92 4.56
N GLU A 243 -21.61 22.51 4.10
CA GLU A 243 -22.64 21.85 4.93
C GLU A 243 -22.14 20.51 5.47
N ASP A 244 -21.66 19.61 4.60
CA ASP A 244 -21.12 18.29 4.99
C ASP A 244 -20.00 18.42 6.03
N LEU A 245 -19.11 19.43 5.90
CA LEU A 245 -18.05 19.66 6.86
C LEU A 245 -18.56 20.25 8.18
N LYS A 246 -19.61 21.07 8.17
CA LYS A 246 -20.23 21.59 9.41
C LYS A 246 -20.90 20.48 10.22
N GLU A 247 -21.47 19.48 9.56
CA GLU A 247 -22.05 18.30 10.24
C GLU A 247 -21.02 17.50 11.05
N THR A 248 -19.72 17.62 10.73
CA THR A 248 -18.65 16.98 11.51
C THR A 248 -18.33 17.70 12.83
N GLY A 249 -19.04 18.79 13.16
CA GLY A 249 -18.79 19.62 14.34
C GLY A 249 -17.67 20.65 14.15
N CYS A 250 -17.19 20.83 12.92
CA CYS A 250 -16.17 21.82 12.58
C CYS A 250 -16.78 23.18 12.26
N ARG A 251 -16.06 24.24 12.65
CA ARG A 251 -16.34 25.61 12.24
C ARG A 251 -15.68 25.85 10.90
N VAL A 252 -16.48 25.96 9.84
CA VAL A 252 -15.98 26.14 8.47
C VAL A 252 -16.44 27.47 7.90
N LYS A 253 -15.49 28.25 7.38
CA LYS A 253 -15.76 29.50 6.65
C LYS A 253 -15.16 29.42 5.25
N SER A 254 -16.02 29.64 4.25
CA SER A 254 -15.63 29.71 2.84
C SER A 254 -15.62 31.18 2.42
N VAL A 255 -14.50 31.67 1.88
CA VAL A 255 -14.36 33.08 1.46
C VAL A 255 -13.91 33.14 0.02
N SER A 256 -14.62 33.96 -0.77
CA SER A 256 -14.24 34.25 -2.15
C SER A 256 -13.04 35.18 -2.15
N CYS A 257 -11.90 34.68 -2.64
CA CYS A 257 -10.63 35.40 -2.61
C CYS A 257 -9.72 34.88 -3.72
N ASP A 258 -9.18 35.79 -4.54
CA ASP A 258 -7.96 35.53 -5.29
C ASP A 258 -6.74 35.82 -4.41
N VAL A 259 -6.04 34.76 -3.99
CA VAL A 259 -4.86 34.87 -3.13
C VAL A 259 -3.70 35.65 -3.79
N SER A 260 -3.73 35.80 -5.11
CA SER A 260 -2.76 36.61 -5.87
C SER A 260 -2.96 38.11 -5.65
N GLU A 261 -4.15 38.52 -5.22
CA GLU A 261 -4.50 39.91 -4.89
C GLU A 261 -4.30 40.15 -3.39
N GLU A 262 -3.26 40.91 -3.04
CA GLU A 262 -2.89 41.17 -1.65
C GLU A 262 -4.03 41.81 -0.84
N ALA A 263 -4.75 42.76 -1.43
CA ALA A 263 -5.87 43.45 -0.78
C ALA A 263 -7.06 42.51 -0.54
N GLU A 264 -7.35 41.59 -1.47
CA GLU A 264 -8.42 40.60 -1.29
C GLU A 264 -8.07 39.60 -0.19
N LEU A 265 -6.82 39.11 -0.17
CA LEU A 265 -6.35 38.20 0.87
C LEU A 265 -6.41 38.87 2.25
N ALA A 266 -5.95 40.11 2.38
CA ALA A 266 -6.00 40.86 3.63
C ALA A 266 -7.44 41.03 4.13
N ASN A 267 -8.38 41.38 3.22
CA ASN A 267 -9.80 41.50 3.56
C ASN A 267 -10.40 40.15 3.98
N ALA A 268 -10.13 39.08 3.23
CA ALA A 268 -10.63 37.74 3.55
C ALA A 268 -10.15 37.25 4.93
N LEU A 269 -8.88 37.45 5.25
CA LEU A 269 -8.32 37.11 6.57
C LEU A 269 -8.89 38.00 7.68
N GLY A 270 -9.12 39.29 7.42
CA GLY A 270 -9.80 40.22 8.32
C GLY A 270 -11.21 39.76 8.68
N GLN A 271 -12.02 39.41 7.67
CA GLN A 271 -13.37 38.86 7.87
C GLN A 271 -13.35 37.57 8.67
N CYS A 272 -12.36 36.69 8.47
CA CYS A 272 -12.24 35.48 9.27
C CYS A 272 -11.95 35.82 10.74
N ALA A 273 -11.06 36.77 10.98
CA ALA A 273 -10.73 37.23 12.32
C ALA A 273 -11.93 37.84 13.07
N ASP A 274 -12.73 38.64 12.37
CA ASP A 274 -13.91 39.30 12.94
C ASP A 274 -15.00 38.29 13.32
N ASP A 275 -15.11 37.19 12.58
CA ASP A 275 -15.95 36.03 12.93
C ASP A 275 -15.36 35.18 14.07
N GLY A 276 -14.24 35.60 14.67
CA GLY A 276 -13.55 34.92 15.74
C GLY A 276 -12.81 33.65 15.30
N PHE A 277 -12.44 33.53 14.02
CA PHE A 277 -11.51 32.49 13.60
C PHE A 277 -10.13 32.91 14.11
N PRO A 278 -9.36 31.99 14.72
CA PRO A 278 -8.03 32.35 15.19
C PRO A 278 -7.20 32.83 14.00
N ARG A 279 -6.72 34.09 14.06
CA ARG A 279 -5.89 34.70 12.99
C ARG A 279 -4.65 33.86 12.69
N TYR A 280 -4.07 33.34 13.77
CA TYR A 280 -2.88 32.50 13.84
C TYR A 280 -3.04 31.58 15.06
N GLY A 281 -4.01 30.68 15.00
CA GLY A 281 -3.78 29.38 15.61
C GLY A 281 -3.04 28.63 14.54
N ASN A 282 -1.81 28.20 14.84
CA ASN A 282 -1.22 26.96 14.35
C ASN A 282 -1.91 26.43 13.09
N GLU A 283 -1.24 26.40 11.92
CA GLU A 283 -1.68 25.72 10.69
C GLU A 283 -2.23 26.65 9.56
N ILE A 284 -1.34 27.13 8.67
CA ILE A 284 -1.73 27.52 7.31
C ILE A 284 -1.24 26.43 6.35
N ALA A 285 -2.18 25.64 5.85
CA ALA A 285 -1.96 24.79 4.70
C ALA A 285 -2.28 25.62 3.44
N SER A 286 -1.28 26.31 2.90
CA SER A 286 -1.43 27.11 1.67
C SER A 286 -1.55 26.18 0.46
N TRP A 287 -2.78 25.75 0.15
CA TRP A 287 -3.03 24.90 -1.01
C TRP A 287 -3.37 25.72 -2.24
N ILE A 288 -2.35 26.12 -2.97
CA ILE A 288 -2.52 26.68 -4.31
C ILE A 288 -2.25 25.56 -5.31
N ASN A 289 -3.26 24.69 -5.48
CA ASN A 289 -3.30 23.72 -6.56
C ASN A 289 -4.15 24.30 -7.70
N SER A 290 -3.52 25.11 -8.56
CA SER A 290 -4.13 25.49 -9.84
C SER A 290 -3.47 24.65 -10.93
N LEU A 291 -4.03 23.48 -11.21
CA LEU A 291 -3.79 22.75 -12.46
C LEU A 291 -4.74 23.25 -13.58
N SER A 292 -5.71 24.12 -13.28
CA SER A 292 -6.84 24.38 -14.19
C SER A 292 -6.61 25.46 -15.24
N SER A 293 -5.37 25.78 -15.61
CA SER A 293 -5.10 26.76 -16.68
C SER A 293 -3.82 26.51 -17.47
N SER A 294 -3.20 25.34 -17.34
CA SER A 294 -2.02 25.01 -18.14
C SER A 294 -2.45 24.78 -19.60
N GLN A 295 -2.41 25.82 -20.41
CA GLN A 295 -2.34 25.67 -21.86
C GLN A 295 -0.94 25.13 -22.17
N ASP A 296 -0.79 23.80 -22.12
CA ASP A 296 0.49 23.14 -22.38
C ASP A 296 0.97 23.51 -23.79
N THR A 297 1.98 24.37 -23.86
CA THR A 297 2.49 24.94 -25.11
C THR A 297 4.00 25.08 -24.99
N VAL A 298 4.71 24.72 -26.05
CA VAL A 298 6.18 24.87 -26.07
C VAL A 298 6.57 26.33 -25.85
N PHE A 299 7.66 26.57 -25.14
CA PHE A 299 8.01 27.92 -24.67
C PHE A 299 8.08 28.97 -25.80
N GLY A 300 8.58 28.61 -26.98
CA GLY A 300 8.65 29.53 -28.13
C GLY A 300 7.30 29.97 -28.70
N GLN A 301 6.21 29.29 -28.35
CA GLN A 301 4.83 29.61 -28.76
C GLN A 301 3.97 30.10 -27.58
N MET A 302 4.53 30.11 -26.36
CA MET A 302 3.81 30.49 -25.15
C MET A 302 3.64 32.00 -25.10
N THR A 303 2.40 32.48 -25.00
CA THR A 303 2.14 33.91 -24.85
C THR A 303 2.45 34.37 -23.42
N LEU A 304 2.67 35.67 -23.23
CA LEU A 304 2.81 36.23 -21.88
C LEU A 304 1.57 35.96 -21.02
N ALA A 305 0.37 35.99 -21.62
CA ALA A 305 -0.87 35.70 -20.91
C ALA A 305 -0.94 34.24 -20.42
N ASP A 306 -0.52 33.27 -21.25
CA ASP A 306 -0.46 31.85 -20.87
C ASP A 306 0.56 31.63 -19.74
N TYR A 307 1.68 32.34 -19.81
CA TYR A 307 2.71 32.29 -18.77
C TYR A 307 2.18 32.87 -17.44
N GLU A 308 1.62 34.08 -17.47
CA GLU A 308 1.06 34.75 -16.29
C GLU A 308 -0.11 33.98 -15.67
N ALA A 309 -0.96 33.33 -16.47
CA ALA A 309 -2.11 32.57 -15.98
C ALA A 309 -1.69 31.39 -15.06
N ALA A 310 -0.58 30.71 -15.36
CA ALA A 310 -0.06 29.62 -14.54
C ALA A 310 0.77 30.14 -13.35
N VAL A 311 1.54 31.20 -13.57
CA VAL A 311 2.50 31.73 -12.59
C VAL A 311 1.82 32.54 -11.50
N ARG A 312 0.90 33.45 -11.85
CA ARG A 312 0.27 34.40 -10.93
C ARG A 312 -0.29 33.76 -9.66
N PRO A 313 -1.16 32.72 -9.72
CA PRO A 313 -1.69 32.11 -8.50
C PRO A 313 -0.61 31.46 -7.65
N LYS A 314 0.34 30.74 -8.26
CA LYS A 314 1.37 30.00 -7.52
C LYS A 314 2.45 30.90 -6.95
N VAL A 315 2.88 31.93 -7.67
CA VAL A 315 3.97 32.83 -7.26
C VAL A 315 3.43 33.96 -6.40
N HIS A 316 2.53 34.80 -6.92
CA HIS A 316 2.00 35.93 -6.16
C HIS A 316 1.14 35.45 -4.99
N GLY A 317 0.34 34.39 -5.19
CA GLY A 317 -0.47 33.82 -4.11
C GLY A 317 0.36 33.29 -2.95
N THR A 318 1.40 32.48 -3.22
CA THR A 318 2.26 31.99 -2.12
C THR A 318 3.11 33.09 -1.50
N TRP A 319 3.56 34.08 -2.28
CA TRP A 319 4.28 35.24 -1.76
C TRP A 319 3.41 36.08 -0.82
N ASN A 320 2.16 36.35 -1.19
CA ASN A 320 1.23 37.08 -0.35
C ASN A 320 0.95 36.33 0.96
N LEU A 321 0.75 35.01 0.89
CA LEU A 321 0.60 34.16 2.08
C LEU A 321 1.87 34.13 2.94
N HIS A 322 3.05 34.20 2.33
CA HIS A 322 4.30 34.35 3.07
C HIS A 322 4.36 35.69 3.81
N LYS A 323 4.04 36.82 3.15
CA LYS A 323 4.04 38.15 3.77
C LYS A 323 3.09 38.24 4.96
N THR A 324 1.93 37.61 4.89
CA THR A 324 0.98 37.57 6.00
C THR A 324 1.41 36.64 7.15
N SER A 325 2.48 35.86 6.98
CA SER A 325 2.96 34.86 7.95
C SER A 325 4.48 34.92 8.17
N GLU A 326 5.08 36.11 7.99
CA GLU A 326 6.53 36.31 8.09
C GLU A 326 6.99 36.53 9.55
N SER A 327 6.07 36.85 10.47
CA SER A 327 6.42 36.98 11.89
C SER A 327 6.84 35.62 12.48
N PRO A 328 7.96 35.55 13.24
CA PRO A 328 8.36 34.34 13.93
C PRO A 328 7.24 33.82 14.84
N ASN A 329 7.09 32.49 14.91
CA ASN A 329 6.03 31.81 15.68
C ASN A 329 4.60 32.17 15.26
N SER A 330 4.39 32.72 14.06
CA SER A 330 3.05 32.95 13.52
C SER A 330 2.35 31.68 13.05
N LEU A 331 3.11 30.62 12.73
CA LEU A 331 2.59 29.35 12.24
C LEU A 331 3.40 28.17 12.80
N ASP A 332 2.73 27.03 12.96
CA ASP A 332 3.38 25.74 13.24
C ASP A 332 3.93 25.10 11.96
N PHE A 333 3.19 25.23 10.85
CA PHE A 333 3.62 24.76 9.54
C PHE A 333 3.15 25.69 8.40
N PHE A 334 3.86 25.64 7.29
CA PHE A 334 3.50 26.27 6.02
C PHE A 334 3.80 25.28 4.89
N VAL A 335 2.76 24.59 4.41
CA VAL A 335 2.92 23.58 3.35
C VAL A 335 2.47 24.12 2.01
N ILE A 336 3.30 23.96 0.99
CA ILE A 336 3.06 24.35 -0.39
C ILE A 336 2.93 23.09 -1.24
N LEU A 337 1.81 22.93 -1.94
CA LEU A 337 1.68 21.88 -2.95
C LEU A 337 2.26 22.40 -4.28
N SER A 338 3.51 22.02 -4.53
CA SER A 338 4.25 22.26 -5.76
C SER A 338 4.07 21.07 -6.71
N SER A 339 4.97 20.89 -7.66
CA SER A 339 4.94 19.79 -8.61
C SER A 339 6.34 19.37 -9.00
N VAL A 340 6.50 18.07 -9.24
CA VAL A 340 7.73 17.48 -9.76
C VAL A 340 8.22 18.16 -11.04
N GLU A 341 7.33 18.81 -11.80
CA GLU A 341 7.69 19.57 -12.99
C GLU A 341 8.55 20.80 -12.69
N GLY A 342 8.52 21.35 -11.48
CA GLY A 342 9.47 22.38 -11.03
C GLY A 342 10.90 21.85 -10.83
N VAL A 343 11.07 20.53 -10.78
CA VAL A 343 12.33 19.82 -10.56
C VAL A 343 12.82 19.15 -11.84
N ALA A 344 12.03 18.23 -12.39
CA ALA A 344 12.36 17.43 -13.57
C ALA A 344 12.07 18.17 -14.88
N GLY A 345 11.04 19.02 -14.90
CA GLY A 345 10.55 19.69 -16.10
C GLY A 345 9.77 18.77 -17.02
N ASN A 346 8.84 19.37 -17.77
CA ASN A 346 8.08 18.68 -18.79
C ASN A 346 7.84 19.58 -20.01
N THR A 347 7.82 18.96 -21.18
CA THR A 347 7.65 19.67 -22.45
C THR A 347 6.29 20.33 -22.48
N GLY A 348 6.27 21.64 -22.76
CA GLY A 348 5.05 22.44 -22.83
C GLY A 348 4.63 23.09 -21.51
N GLN A 349 5.35 22.84 -20.41
CA GLN A 349 4.97 23.27 -19.07
C GLN A 349 5.97 24.24 -18.42
N SER A 350 6.72 25.01 -19.21
CA SER A 350 7.75 25.91 -18.68
C SER A 350 7.22 26.98 -17.71
N ASN A 351 6.00 27.48 -17.93
CA ASN A 351 5.30 28.37 -17.00
C ASN A 351 4.98 27.70 -15.65
N TYR A 352 4.46 26.47 -15.71
CA TYR A 352 4.11 25.68 -14.54
C TYR A 352 5.36 25.24 -13.76
N SER A 353 6.41 24.80 -14.46
CA SER A 353 7.73 24.52 -13.89
C SER A 353 8.33 25.74 -13.20
N ALA A 354 8.33 26.90 -13.86
CA ALA A 354 8.87 28.13 -13.26
C ALA A 354 8.12 28.52 -11.96
N ALA A 355 6.80 28.34 -11.94
CA ALA A 355 5.99 28.58 -10.76
C ALA A 355 6.30 27.58 -9.63
N GLY A 356 6.48 26.30 -9.94
CA GLY A 356 6.90 25.26 -8.98
C GLY A 356 8.29 25.55 -8.40
N SER A 357 9.28 25.86 -9.25
CA SER A 357 10.64 26.18 -8.81
C SER A 357 10.68 27.40 -7.88
N PHE A 358 9.81 28.40 -8.10
CA PHE A 358 9.64 29.52 -7.17
C PHE A 358 9.10 29.07 -5.82
N GLN A 359 8.07 28.21 -5.80
CA GLN A 359 7.49 27.66 -4.57
C GLN A 359 8.55 26.90 -3.75
N ASP A 360 9.40 26.12 -4.40
CA ASP A 360 10.52 25.42 -3.77
C ASP A 360 11.56 26.38 -3.18
N ALA A 361 11.91 27.42 -3.94
CA ALA A 361 12.83 28.46 -3.48
C ALA A 361 12.26 29.24 -2.29
N LEU A 362 10.96 29.53 -2.29
CA LEU A 362 10.27 30.19 -1.20
C LEU A 362 10.27 29.33 0.07
N ALA A 363 10.00 28.03 -0.03
CA ALA A 363 10.07 27.12 1.11
C ALA A 363 11.49 27.10 1.72
N ARG A 364 12.54 27.00 0.88
CA ARG A 364 13.93 27.12 1.32
C ARG A 364 14.23 28.46 2.00
N LYS A 365 13.75 29.58 1.45
CA LYS A 365 13.90 30.91 2.05
C LYS A 365 13.25 30.96 3.45
N ARG A 366 12.04 30.42 3.59
CA ARG A 366 11.32 30.40 4.88
C ARG A 366 12.12 29.63 5.94
N VAL A 367 12.56 28.41 5.60
CA VAL A 367 13.38 27.59 6.51
C VAL A 367 14.70 28.29 6.88
N ALA A 368 15.39 28.87 5.91
CA ALA A 368 16.62 29.64 6.16
C ALA A 368 16.39 30.88 7.05
N SER A 369 15.16 31.39 7.10
CA SER A 369 14.76 32.52 7.95
C SER A 369 14.19 32.08 9.31
N GLY A 370 14.27 30.78 9.64
CA GLY A 370 13.73 30.22 10.89
C GLY A 370 12.20 30.08 10.91
N LEU A 371 11.55 30.24 9.75
CA LEU A 371 10.11 30.08 9.58
C LEU A 371 9.79 28.68 9.05
N PRO A 372 8.68 28.05 9.46
CA PRO A 372 8.27 26.79 8.87
C PRO A 372 7.92 26.98 7.38
N GLY A 373 8.25 26.00 6.55
CA GLY A 373 8.05 26.03 5.11
C GLY A 373 8.46 24.74 4.43
N VAL A 374 7.51 24.01 3.86
CA VAL A 374 7.77 22.77 3.10
C VAL A 374 7.09 22.85 1.75
N SER A 375 7.85 22.71 0.67
CA SER A 375 7.30 22.47 -0.67
C SER A 375 7.18 20.97 -0.92
N ILE A 376 6.02 20.50 -1.34
CA ILE A 376 5.79 19.12 -1.75
C ILE A 376 5.63 19.09 -3.26
N ASP A 377 6.65 18.61 -3.96
CA ASP A 377 6.66 18.44 -5.41
C ASP A 377 5.93 17.16 -5.78
N LEU A 378 4.63 17.30 -6.04
CA LEU A 378 3.76 16.19 -6.39
C LEU A 378 3.92 15.79 -7.86
N GLY A 379 4.16 14.50 -8.09
CA GLY A 379 3.85 13.81 -9.33
C GLY A 379 2.33 13.66 -9.55
N ALA A 380 1.95 12.98 -10.63
CA ALA A 380 0.55 12.85 -11.01
C ALA A 380 -0.28 12.10 -9.95
N VAL A 381 -1.34 12.73 -9.43
CA VAL A 381 -2.23 12.12 -8.41
C VAL A 381 -3.41 11.43 -9.09
N LYS A 382 -3.62 10.16 -8.78
CA LYS A 382 -4.73 9.35 -9.29
C LYS A 382 -6.05 9.86 -8.73
N ALA A 383 -6.94 10.32 -9.61
CA ALA A 383 -8.32 10.64 -9.26
C ALA A 383 -9.18 9.36 -9.19
N ILE A 384 -10.14 9.33 -8.26
CA ILE A 384 -11.13 8.25 -8.15
C ILE A 384 -12.21 8.46 -9.22
N GLY A 385 -12.52 7.44 -10.02
CA GLY A 385 -13.75 7.40 -10.82
C GLY A 385 -13.63 7.53 -12.34
N VAL A 386 -12.43 7.57 -12.93
CA VAL A 386 -12.25 7.52 -14.40
C VAL A 386 -11.38 6.31 -14.73
N ALA A 387 -11.97 5.26 -15.31
CA ALA A 387 -11.31 3.98 -15.56
C ALA A 387 -10.85 3.77 -17.02
N ALA A 388 -11.46 4.45 -18.00
CA ALA A 388 -11.16 4.23 -19.42
C ALA A 388 -10.09 5.18 -20.00
N GLU A 389 -9.98 6.41 -19.49
CA GLU A 389 -8.96 7.39 -19.94
C GLU A 389 -7.59 7.19 -19.26
N THR A 390 -7.52 6.31 -18.26
CA THR A 390 -6.35 6.14 -17.38
C THR A 390 -5.20 5.40 -18.03
N ALA A 391 -5.46 4.43 -18.92
CA ALA A 391 -4.39 3.57 -19.47
C ALA A 391 -3.37 4.34 -20.33
N GLY A 392 -3.85 5.21 -21.23
CA GLY A 392 -2.98 6.06 -22.05
C GLY A 392 -2.20 7.10 -21.23
N ILE A 393 -2.84 7.68 -20.21
CA ILE A 393 -2.22 8.62 -19.28
C ILE A 393 -1.14 7.93 -18.43
N LEU A 394 -1.43 6.74 -17.89
CA LEU A 394 -0.49 5.96 -17.10
C LEU A 394 0.72 5.53 -17.92
N ASN A 395 0.51 5.09 -19.17
CA ASN A 395 1.61 4.74 -20.06
C ASN A 395 2.50 5.96 -20.35
N ARG A 396 1.90 7.14 -20.61
CA ARG A 396 2.65 8.39 -20.78
C ARG A 396 3.44 8.75 -19.53
N LEU A 397 2.83 8.68 -18.34
CA LEU A 397 3.51 8.94 -17.07
C LEU A 397 4.71 7.99 -16.88
N HIS A 398 4.53 6.71 -17.16
CA HIS A 398 5.61 5.73 -17.06
C HIS A 398 6.77 6.03 -18.03
N LYS A 399 6.46 6.43 -19.28
CA LYS A 399 7.46 6.83 -20.29
C LYS A 399 8.28 8.06 -19.87
N ILE A 400 7.65 9.03 -19.21
CA ILE A 400 8.36 10.22 -18.72
C ILE A 400 9.01 10.01 -17.35
N GLY A 401 8.83 8.84 -16.72
CA GLY A 401 9.45 8.48 -15.45
C GLY A 401 8.68 8.96 -14.23
N HIS A 402 7.36 9.11 -14.35
CA HIS A 402 6.47 9.48 -13.26
C HIS A 402 5.70 8.26 -12.74
N LEU A 403 5.56 8.18 -11.42
CA LEU A 403 4.72 7.20 -10.73
C LEU A 403 3.40 7.85 -10.31
N PRO A 404 2.25 7.21 -10.62
CA PRO A 404 0.95 7.71 -10.18
C PRO A 404 0.84 7.61 -8.64
N LEU A 405 0.49 8.72 -8.01
CA LEU A 405 0.31 8.82 -6.57
C LEU A 405 -1.13 8.56 -6.17
N THR A 406 -1.32 7.76 -5.13
CA THR A 406 -2.61 7.58 -4.48
C THR A 406 -2.88 8.74 -3.51
N GLU A 407 -4.16 9.02 -3.26
CA GLU A 407 -4.59 9.97 -2.23
C GLU A 407 -3.92 9.67 -0.87
N ALA A 408 -3.86 8.39 -0.47
CA ALA A 408 -3.25 7.97 0.79
C ALA A 408 -1.75 8.33 0.87
N GLN A 409 -1.00 8.16 -0.22
CA GLN A 409 0.41 8.56 -0.27
C GLN A 409 0.58 10.07 -0.12
N VAL A 410 -0.25 10.86 -0.81
CA VAL A 410 -0.21 12.33 -0.71
C VAL A 410 -0.52 12.79 0.72
N LEU A 411 -1.56 12.22 1.36
CA LEU A 411 -1.91 12.54 2.74
C LEU A 411 -0.81 12.12 3.72
N SER A 412 -0.14 10.99 3.48
CA SER A 412 0.98 10.54 4.32
C SER A 412 2.16 11.52 4.24
N VAL A 413 2.55 11.96 3.04
CA VAL A 413 3.63 12.94 2.85
C VAL A 413 3.26 14.29 3.43
N LEU A 414 2.00 14.69 3.31
CA LEU A 414 1.51 15.90 3.95
C LEU A 414 1.66 15.83 5.48
N GLY A 415 1.33 14.68 6.08
CA GLY A 415 1.62 14.41 7.49
C GLY A 415 3.09 14.62 7.83
N SER A 416 3.99 14.00 7.07
CA SER A 416 5.43 14.18 7.27
C SER A 416 5.88 15.65 7.15
N ALA A 417 5.33 16.40 6.19
CA ALA A 417 5.65 17.81 5.98
C ALA A 417 5.16 18.72 7.12
N ILE A 418 3.96 18.45 7.65
CA ILE A 418 3.42 19.15 8.83
C ILE A 418 4.31 18.90 10.05
N LEU A 419 4.79 17.67 10.19
CA LEU A 419 5.47 17.21 11.37
C LEU A 419 6.98 17.47 11.31
N SER A 420 7.53 17.73 10.12
CA SER A 420 8.91 18.17 9.87
C SER A 420 8.94 19.50 9.10
N PRO A 421 8.46 20.61 9.69
CA PRO A 421 8.16 21.85 8.95
C PRO A 421 9.41 22.64 8.51
N TYR A 422 10.60 22.13 8.82
CA TYR A 422 11.90 22.69 8.42
C TYR A 422 12.62 21.87 7.34
N THR A 423 11.99 20.79 6.85
CA THR A 423 12.44 20.07 5.67
C THR A 423 11.91 20.78 4.44
N ALA A 424 12.68 21.73 3.91
CA ALA A 424 12.20 22.72 2.93
C ALA A 424 11.53 22.15 1.67
N GLN A 425 11.85 20.91 1.27
CA GLN A 425 11.36 20.32 0.02
C GLN A 425 11.22 18.81 0.13
N VAL A 426 10.13 18.26 -0.40
CA VAL A 426 9.87 16.83 -0.54
C VAL A 426 9.44 16.55 -1.98
N VAL A 427 10.17 15.70 -2.69
CA VAL A 427 9.85 15.29 -4.06
C VAL A 427 9.25 13.89 -4.04
N ILE A 428 8.07 13.69 -4.64
CA ILE A 428 7.41 12.39 -4.69
C ILE A 428 6.77 12.14 -6.06
N GLY A 429 6.82 10.88 -6.50
CA GLY A 429 6.21 10.44 -7.76
C GLY A 429 7.19 10.41 -8.93
N LEU A 430 8.51 10.45 -8.69
CA LEU A 430 9.53 10.08 -9.67
C LEU A 430 9.79 8.58 -9.63
N ASN A 431 9.96 7.97 -10.80
CA ASN A 431 10.41 6.60 -10.94
C ASN A 431 11.94 6.57 -10.95
N SER A 432 12.54 5.97 -9.92
CA SER A 432 13.99 5.71 -9.87
C SER A 432 14.35 4.30 -10.34
N GLY A 433 13.35 3.45 -10.58
CA GLY A 433 13.52 2.07 -11.06
C GLY A 433 13.92 2.00 -12.53
N PRO A 434 14.24 0.80 -13.05
CA PRO A 434 14.53 0.62 -14.47
C PRO A 434 13.32 1.00 -15.34
N GLY A 435 13.58 1.53 -16.53
CA GLY A 435 12.52 1.88 -17.47
C GLY A 435 12.98 2.79 -18.62
N PRO A 436 12.10 3.02 -19.61
CA PRO A 436 12.43 3.80 -20.81
C PRO A 436 12.69 5.28 -20.54
N HIS A 437 12.34 5.79 -19.35
CA HIS A 437 12.60 7.17 -18.95
C HIS A 437 14.08 7.47 -18.70
N TRP A 438 14.94 6.44 -18.62
CA TRP A 438 16.39 6.59 -18.58
C TRP A 438 17.05 6.66 -19.96
N ASP A 439 16.28 6.48 -21.04
CA ASP A 439 16.79 6.63 -22.40
C ASP A 439 17.14 8.10 -22.69
N ILE A 440 18.41 8.35 -23.00
CA ILE A 440 18.94 9.69 -23.34
C ILE A 440 18.34 10.18 -24.66
N GLU A 441 17.96 9.28 -25.57
CA GLU A 441 17.30 9.64 -26.83
C GLU A 441 15.76 9.68 -26.69
N GLY A 442 15.25 9.35 -25.49
CA GLY A 442 13.82 9.25 -25.20
C GLY A 442 13.11 10.57 -24.88
N GLU A 443 11.83 10.44 -24.50
CA GLU A 443 10.94 11.57 -24.22
C GLU A 443 11.10 12.14 -22.79
N SER A 444 11.71 11.42 -21.86
CA SER A 444 11.85 11.86 -20.46
C SER A 444 13.01 12.84 -20.30
N GLN A 445 12.87 13.80 -19.38
CA GLN A 445 13.99 14.64 -18.96
C GLN A 445 14.95 13.92 -18.00
N LEU A 446 14.49 12.85 -17.32
CA LEU A 446 15.29 12.13 -16.32
C LEU A 446 16.51 11.45 -16.95
N GLY A 447 16.34 10.79 -18.09
CA GLY A 447 17.46 10.19 -18.84
C GLY A 447 18.36 11.23 -19.52
N ARG A 448 17.79 12.35 -19.98
CA ARG A 448 18.51 13.38 -20.74
C ARG A 448 19.37 14.30 -19.89
N ASP A 449 18.96 14.56 -18.65
CA ASP A 449 19.63 15.50 -17.78
C ASP A 449 20.52 14.79 -16.75
N LEU A 450 21.83 15.05 -16.85
CA LEU A 450 22.85 14.46 -15.98
C LEU A 450 22.62 14.73 -14.48
N ARG A 451 21.83 15.75 -14.12
CA ARG A 451 21.47 16.02 -12.71
C ARG A 451 20.72 14.85 -12.06
N PHE A 452 20.04 14.02 -12.85
CA PHE A 452 19.29 12.86 -12.36
C PHE A 452 20.06 11.54 -12.47
N ALA A 453 21.28 11.53 -13.00
CA ALA A 453 22.06 10.31 -13.21
C ALA A 453 22.27 9.49 -11.91
N ALA A 454 22.33 10.15 -10.76
CA ALA A 454 22.45 9.48 -9.45
C ALA A 454 21.18 8.75 -8.99
N LEU A 455 20.01 9.06 -9.58
CA LEU A 455 18.74 8.40 -9.29
C LEU A 455 18.56 7.12 -10.10
N GLN A 456 19.33 6.93 -11.18
CA GLN A 456 19.30 5.70 -11.97
C GLN A 456 19.87 4.56 -11.14
N ILE A 457 19.00 3.63 -10.72
CA ILE A 457 19.45 2.40 -10.06
C ILE A 457 20.33 1.64 -11.06
N ARG A 458 21.62 1.57 -10.76
CA ARG A 458 22.54 0.68 -11.46
C ARG A 458 22.20 -0.73 -11.02
N GLU A 459 21.83 -1.59 -11.96
CA GLU A 459 21.84 -3.02 -11.70
C GLU A 459 23.24 -3.37 -11.17
N THR A 460 23.30 -3.93 -9.97
CA THR A 460 24.51 -4.57 -9.47
C THR A 460 24.77 -5.75 -10.38
N GLY A 461 25.53 -5.50 -11.45
CA GLY A 461 25.97 -6.52 -12.38
C GLY A 461 26.60 -7.66 -11.61
N GLN A 462 26.22 -8.87 -12.00
CA GLN A 462 26.92 -10.11 -11.72
C GLN A 462 28.43 -9.89 -11.70
N GLY A 463 29.09 -10.48 -10.69
CA GLY A 463 30.49 -10.26 -10.41
C GLY A 463 31.41 -10.42 -11.62
N SER A 464 32.33 -9.46 -11.75
CA SER A 464 33.71 -9.63 -12.22
C SER A 464 33.98 -10.71 -13.29
N ALA A 465 34.08 -10.26 -14.55
CA ALA A 465 34.93 -10.91 -15.56
C ALA A 465 35.77 -9.84 -16.27
N GLY A 466 37.07 -10.11 -16.44
CA GLY A 466 38.11 -9.16 -16.82
C GLY A 466 38.08 -8.67 -18.29
N PRO A 467 39.07 -7.83 -18.67
CA PRO A 467 39.04 -7.02 -19.88
C PRO A 467 39.48 -7.78 -21.15
N ASP A 468 38.97 -8.99 -21.37
CA ASP A 468 39.22 -9.79 -22.57
C ASP A 468 37.96 -10.61 -22.93
N ALA A 469 36.94 -9.92 -23.43
CA ALA A 469 35.84 -10.54 -24.17
C ALA A 469 35.31 -9.56 -25.22
N HIS A 470 36.06 -9.44 -26.31
CA HIS A 470 35.51 -8.94 -27.56
C HIS A 470 34.40 -9.88 -28.03
N ALA A 471 33.24 -9.28 -28.32
CA ALA A 471 32.13 -9.82 -29.10
C ALA A 471 31.31 -10.98 -28.50
N SER A 472 30.20 -10.62 -27.85
CA SER A 472 28.89 -11.21 -28.16
C SER A 472 27.79 -10.16 -27.97
N LYS A 473 27.41 -9.52 -29.08
CA LYS A 473 26.05 -9.01 -29.24
C LYS A 473 25.17 -10.24 -29.36
N ASP A 474 24.37 -10.57 -28.35
CA ASP A 474 23.21 -11.42 -28.58
C ASP A 474 21.95 -10.60 -28.32
N GLY A 475 21.21 -10.39 -29.39
CA GLY A 475 20.02 -9.56 -29.45
C GLY A 475 18.82 -10.33 -28.96
N SER A 476 18.56 -10.29 -27.65
CA SER A 476 17.25 -10.67 -27.13
C SER A 476 16.23 -9.60 -27.48
N GLU A 477 15.60 -9.70 -28.66
CA GLU A 477 14.44 -8.91 -29.05
C GLU A 477 13.32 -9.08 -27.99
N SER A 478 12.70 -7.99 -27.54
CA SER A 478 11.67 -8.05 -26.48
C SER A 478 10.45 -8.87 -26.93
N LEU A 479 9.79 -9.56 -25.99
CA LEU A 479 8.61 -10.39 -26.27
C LEU A 479 7.51 -9.60 -27.00
N SER A 480 7.32 -8.32 -26.66
CA SER A 480 6.38 -7.42 -27.34
C SER A 480 6.71 -7.20 -28.83
N ASN A 481 7.99 -7.09 -29.17
CA ASN A 481 8.44 -6.94 -30.56
C ASN A 481 8.27 -8.25 -31.33
N LYS A 482 8.60 -9.39 -30.71
CA LYS A 482 8.38 -10.72 -31.29
C LYS A 482 6.89 -10.97 -31.57
N LEU A 483 6.01 -10.58 -30.65
CA LEU A 483 4.55 -10.70 -30.83
C LEU A 483 4.00 -9.75 -31.89
N SER A 484 4.56 -8.55 -32.04
CA SER A 484 4.13 -7.60 -33.10
C SER A 484 4.54 -8.04 -34.51
N ASN A 485 5.63 -8.78 -34.60
CA ASN A 485 6.23 -9.27 -35.84
C ASN A 485 5.82 -10.70 -36.21
N THR A 486 5.01 -11.38 -35.40
CA THR A 486 4.56 -12.74 -35.67
C THR A 486 3.60 -12.80 -36.87
N GLY A 487 3.72 -13.86 -37.67
CA GLY A 487 2.91 -14.07 -38.87
C GLY A 487 1.73 -15.03 -38.67
N SER A 488 1.67 -15.75 -37.55
CA SER A 488 0.56 -16.68 -37.26
C SER A 488 0.13 -16.70 -35.79
N ALA A 489 -1.16 -16.99 -35.56
CA ALA A 489 -1.69 -17.19 -34.21
C ALA A 489 -0.99 -18.34 -33.46
N LYS A 490 -0.46 -19.32 -34.21
CA LYS A 490 0.29 -20.46 -33.65
C LYS A 490 1.66 -20.02 -33.11
N GLU A 491 2.41 -19.24 -33.88
CA GLU A 491 3.70 -18.69 -33.43
C GLU A 491 3.54 -17.75 -32.23
N ALA A 492 2.48 -16.93 -32.22
CA ALA A 492 2.14 -16.10 -31.08
C ALA A 492 1.89 -16.93 -29.81
N ALA A 493 1.11 -18.01 -29.91
CA ALA A 493 0.85 -18.90 -28.78
C ALA A 493 2.13 -19.62 -28.31
N GLU A 494 3.05 -19.96 -29.21
CA GLU A 494 4.35 -20.55 -28.86
C GLU A 494 5.25 -19.56 -28.10
N LEU A 495 5.30 -18.30 -28.53
CA LEU A 495 6.04 -17.23 -27.85
C LEU A 495 5.50 -16.97 -26.43
N VAL A 496 4.16 -16.92 -26.28
CA VAL A 496 3.53 -16.76 -24.96
C VAL A 496 3.73 -18.02 -24.10
N SER A 497 3.72 -19.21 -24.70
CA SER A 497 3.97 -20.46 -23.98
C SER A 497 5.38 -20.51 -23.41
N ALA A 498 6.38 -20.09 -24.19
CA ALA A 498 7.76 -19.99 -23.72
C ALA A 498 7.89 -19.01 -22.55
N ALA A 499 7.27 -17.83 -22.64
CA ALA A 499 7.29 -16.83 -21.57
C ALA A 499 6.59 -17.32 -20.28
N ILE A 500 5.49 -18.05 -20.41
CA ILE A 500 4.81 -18.68 -19.26
C ILE A 500 5.73 -19.74 -18.63
N ALA A 501 6.38 -20.59 -19.42
CA ALA A 501 7.28 -21.62 -18.91
C ALA A 501 8.51 -21.01 -18.23
N GLU A 502 9.13 -19.98 -18.81
CA GLU A 502 10.23 -19.23 -18.17
C GLU A 502 9.81 -18.63 -16.83
N LYS A 503 8.62 -18.00 -16.77
CA LYS A 503 8.14 -17.39 -15.53
C LYS A 503 7.83 -18.42 -14.44
N LEU A 504 7.27 -19.55 -14.82
CA LEU A 504 7.01 -20.65 -13.87
C LEU A 504 8.31 -21.32 -13.41
N SER A 505 9.31 -21.44 -14.28
CA SER A 505 10.65 -21.92 -13.93
C SER A 505 11.31 -21.00 -12.90
N GLU A 506 11.19 -19.69 -13.07
CA GLU A 506 11.69 -18.69 -12.12
C GLU A 506 11.00 -18.82 -10.74
N ILE A 507 9.67 -18.90 -10.72
CA ILE A 507 8.89 -18.96 -9.47
C ILE A 507 9.13 -20.27 -8.71
N PHE A 508 9.10 -21.40 -9.41
CA PHE A 508 9.20 -22.72 -8.78
C PHE A 508 10.63 -23.25 -8.70
N MET A 509 11.61 -22.52 -9.25
CA MET A 509 13.02 -22.91 -9.30
C MET A 509 13.25 -24.30 -9.92
N ILE A 510 12.42 -24.66 -10.90
CA ILE A 510 12.55 -25.90 -11.69
C ILE A 510 13.06 -25.57 -13.09
N PRO A 511 13.84 -26.44 -13.75
CA PRO A 511 14.23 -26.25 -15.14
C PRO A 511 13.03 -26.02 -16.07
N VAL A 512 13.16 -25.13 -17.07
CA VAL A 512 12.11 -24.91 -18.09
C VAL A 512 11.75 -26.21 -18.82
N SER A 513 12.70 -27.13 -18.96
CA SER A 513 12.48 -28.47 -19.55
C SER A 513 11.46 -29.32 -18.80
N ASP A 514 11.25 -29.05 -17.52
CA ASP A 514 10.38 -29.82 -16.64
C ASP A 514 8.95 -29.25 -16.61
N ILE A 515 8.70 -28.19 -17.40
CA ILE A 515 7.39 -27.56 -17.57
C ILE A 515 6.76 -28.02 -18.88
N GLU A 516 5.92 -29.03 -18.76
CA GLU A 516 5.10 -29.55 -19.85
C GLU A 516 3.84 -28.69 -20.06
N LEU A 517 3.77 -28.02 -21.21
CA LEU A 517 2.67 -27.13 -21.61
C LEU A 517 1.27 -27.78 -21.67
N PRO A 518 1.11 -29.09 -21.96
CA PRO A 518 -0.20 -29.76 -21.92
C PRO A 518 -0.80 -29.87 -20.52
N ASN A 519 0.00 -29.73 -19.47
CA ASN A 519 -0.48 -29.87 -18.10
C ASN A 519 -1.29 -28.65 -17.64
N ARG A 520 -2.19 -28.90 -16.69
CA ARG A 520 -3.02 -27.87 -16.09
C ARG A 520 -2.21 -26.97 -15.15
N PRO A 521 -2.57 -25.69 -14.98
CA PRO A 521 -1.97 -24.82 -13.98
C PRO A 521 -1.91 -25.43 -12.57
N ALA A 522 -2.98 -26.12 -12.15
CA ALA A 522 -3.05 -26.80 -10.86
C ALA A 522 -2.02 -27.92 -10.67
N HIS A 523 -1.51 -28.52 -11.77
CA HIS A 523 -0.49 -29.57 -11.72
C HIS A 523 0.83 -29.04 -11.14
N TYR A 524 1.17 -27.78 -11.42
CA TYR A 524 2.38 -27.13 -10.92
C TYR A 524 2.15 -26.39 -9.59
N GLY A 525 0.98 -26.54 -8.97
CA GLY A 525 0.66 -25.81 -7.73
C GLY A 525 0.46 -24.31 -7.94
N ILE A 526 0.03 -23.87 -9.14
CA ILE A 526 -0.32 -22.47 -9.39
C ILE A 526 -1.57 -22.12 -8.56
N ASP A 527 -1.33 -21.45 -7.44
CA ASP A 527 -2.35 -20.94 -6.53
C ASP A 527 -2.77 -19.49 -6.90
N SER A 528 -3.60 -18.87 -6.06
CA SER A 528 -4.07 -17.50 -6.29
C SER A 528 -2.95 -16.45 -6.27
N LEU A 529 -1.85 -16.68 -5.55
CA LEU A 529 -0.72 -15.74 -5.47
C LEU A 529 0.16 -15.86 -6.71
N VAL A 530 0.54 -17.09 -7.10
CA VAL A 530 1.31 -17.36 -8.32
C VAL A 530 0.53 -16.92 -9.56
N ALA A 531 -0.80 -17.11 -9.57
CA ALA A 531 -1.67 -16.62 -10.64
C ALA A 531 -1.71 -15.08 -10.73
N VAL A 532 -1.56 -14.35 -9.62
CA VAL A 532 -1.42 -12.88 -9.63
C VAL A 532 -0.10 -12.47 -10.27
N GLU A 533 0.98 -13.16 -9.92
CA GLU A 533 2.30 -12.86 -10.47
C GLU A 533 2.38 -13.16 -11.97
N LEU A 534 1.85 -14.32 -12.39
CA LEU A 534 1.73 -14.67 -13.81
C LEU A 534 0.85 -13.67 -14.55
N ARG A 535 -0.29 -13.26 -13.98
CA ARG A 535 -1.16 -12.23 -14.57
C ARG A 535 -0.41 -10.91 -14.77
N ASN A 536 0.34 -10.45 -13.77
CA ASN A 536 1.08 -9.19 -13.85
C ASN A 536 2.12 -9.24 -14.98
N MET A 537 2.83 -10.36 -15.11
CA MET A 537 3.78 -10.58 -16.20
C MET A 537 3.07 -10.53 -17.57
N LEU A 538 1.95 -11.24 -17.74
CA LEU A 538 1.21 -11.28 -19.01
C LEU A 538 0.63 -9.90 -19.39
N VAL A 539 0.15 -9.14 -18.42
CA VAL A 539 -0.32 -7.76 -18.66
C VAL A 539 0.85 -6.87 -19.07
N GLN A 540 2.01 -7.01 -18.42
CA GLN A 540 3.16 -6.14 -18.66
C GLN A 540 3.91 -6.45 -19.97
N GLN A 541 4.10 -7.73 -20.28
CA GLN A 541 4.94 -8.16 -21.42
C GLN A 541 4.14 -8.51 -22.67
N VAL A 542 2.89 -8.96 -22.52
CA VAL A 542 2.04 -9.45 -23.62
C VAL A 542 0.86 -8.50 -23.88
N ALA A 543 0.60 -7.53 -23.00
CA ALA A 543 -0.52 -6.59 -23.08
C ALA A 543 -1.88 -7.28 -23.26
N ALA A 544 -2.07 -8.40 -22.55
CA ALA A 544 -3.31 -9.18 -22.55
C ALA A 544 -3.97 -9.11 -21.18
N GLU A 545 -5.25 -8.74 -21.14
CA GLU A 545 -6.03 -8.80 -19.90
C GLU A 545 -6.51 -10.23 -19.63
N VAL A 546 -6.10 -10.77 -18.47
CA VAL A 546 -6.49 -12.10 -18.02
C VAL A 546 -6.95 -12.01 -16.57
N SER A 547 -7.99 -12.75 -16.20
CA SER A 547 -8.42 -12.86 -14.81
C SER A 547 -7.64 -13.97 -14.09
N ILE A 548 -7.42 -13.81 -12.79
CA ILE A 548 -6.79 -14.84 -11.94
C ILE A 548 -7.55 -16.16 -12.04
N PHE A 549 -8.89 -16.07 -12.03
CA PHE A 549 -9.77 -17.22 -12.20
C PHE A 549 -9.61 -17.90 -13.57
N GLY A 550 -9.44 -17.12 -14.64
CA GLY A 550 -9.19 -17.64 -15.99
C GLY A 550 -7.84 -18.35 -16.11
N ILE A 551 -6.80 -17.86 -15.43
CA ILE A 551 -5.49 -18.54 -15.33
C ILE A 551 -5.68 -19.88 -14.63
N MET A 552 -6.29 -19.89 -13.44
CA MET A 552 -6.44 -21.10 -12.63
C MET A 552 -7.34 -22.17 -13.28
N GLN A 553 -8.36 -21.76 -14.04
CA GLN A 553 -9.31 -22.67 -14.69
C GLN A 553 -8.90 -23.12 -16.08
N SER A 554 -7.76 -22.65 -16.60
CA SER A 554 -7.32 -23.05 -17.94
C SER A 554 -7.18 -24.58 -18.04
N SER A 555 -7.57 -25.12 -19.20
CA SER A 555 -7.49 -26.56 -19.47
C SER A 555 -6.05 -27.06 -19.59
N SER A 556 -5.11 -26.18 -19.94
CA SER A 556 -3.66 -26.43 -19.98
C SER A 556 -2.88 -25.09 -20.01
N LEU A 557 -1.57 -25.12 -19.77
CA LEU A 557 -0.71 -23.95 -19.99
C LEU A 557 -0.68 -23.54 -21.47
N ALA A 558 -0.75 -24.49 -22.40
CA ALA A 558 -0.87 -24.23 -23.84
C ALA A 558 -2.19 -23.52 -24.19
N ALA A 559 -3.31 -23.95 -23.61
CA ALA A 559 -4.60 -23.30 -23.81
C ALA A 559 -4.64 -21.89 -23.20
N LEU A 560 -3.96 -21.70 -22.06
CA LEU A 560 -3.79 -20.38 -21.46
C LEU A 560 -3.00 -19.47 -22.40
N ALA A 561 -1.87 -19.96 -22.94
CA ALA A 561 -1.04 -19.20 -23.86
C ALA A 561 -1.79 -18.79 -25.14
N ALA A 562 -2.61 -19.68 -25.69
CA ALA A 562 -3.45 -19.39 -26.86
C ALA A 562 -4.53 -18.33 -26.54
N ASP A 563 -5.21 -18.45 -25.40
CA ASP A 563 -6.22 -17.47 -24.96
C ASP A 563 -5.58 -16.09 -24.74
N VAL A 564 -4.42 -16.05 -24.11
CA VAL A 564 -3.63 -14.82 -23.89
C VAL A 564 -3.18 -14.20 -25.21
N ALA A 565 -2.64 -15.00 -26.13
CA ALA A 565 -2.20 -14.53 -27.44
C ALA A 565 -3.38 -13.90 -28.21
N SER A 566 -4.56 -14.50 -28.15
CA SER A 566 -5.76 -13.95 -28.80
C SER A 566 -6.22 -12.59 -28.24
N LYS A 567 -5.82 -12.26 -27.00
CA LYS A 567 -6.18 -11.02 -26.28
C LYS A 567 -5.05 -9.99 -26.24
N SER A 568 -3.88 -10.30 -26.82
CA SER A 568 -2.72 -9.43 -26.81
C SER A 568 -2.97 -8.19 -27.69
N ALA A 569 -2.75 -7.00 -27.15
CA ALA A 569 -2.82 -5.76 -27.92
C ALA A 569 -1.66 -5.59 -28.93
N PHE A 570 -0.63 -6.43 -28.86
CA PHE A 570 0.50 -6.43 -29.80
C PHE A 570 0.22 -7.25 -31.05
N ILE A 571 -0.86 -8.03 -31.05
CA ILE A 571 -1.21 -8.92 -32.13
C ILE A 571 -2.32 -8.28 -32.94
N ASP A 572 -2.08 -8.05 -34.23
CA ASP A 572 -3.09 -7.57 -35.18
C ASP A 572 -3.87 -8.78 -35.74
N PRO A 573 -5.16 -8.94 -35.38
CA PRO A 573 -5.96 -10.08 -35.84
C PRO A 573 -6.12 -10.15 -37.36
N SER A 574 -6.00 -9.01 -38.05
CA SER A 574 -6.14 -8.94 -39.51
C SER A 574 -5.00 -9.59 -40.28
N LYS A 575 -3.87 -9.89 -39.62
CA LYS A 575 -2.72 -10.60 -40.20
C LYS A 575 -2.93 -12.11 -40.35
N PHE A 576 -3.98 -12.69 -39.76
CA PHE A 576 -4.20 -14.14 -39.74
C PHE A 576 -5.35 -14.63 -40.62
N ASP A 577 -6.10 -13.71 -41.25
CA ASP A 577 -7.27 -13.99 -42.10
C ASP A 577 -6.93 -14.09 -43.60
N SER A 578 -5.68 -14.45 -43.96
CA SER A 578 -5.24 -14.64 -45.36
C SER A 578 -4.86 -16.09 -45.68
#